data_AF-A0A0S8AQ96-F1
#
_entry.id   AF-A0A0S8AQ96-F1
#
_cell.length_a   1.000
_cell.length_b   1.000
_cell.length_c   1.000
_cell.angle_alpha   90.00
_cell.angle_beta   90.00
_cell.angle_gamma   90.00
#
_symmetry.space_group_name_H-M   'P 1'
#
loop_
_entity.id
_entity.type
_entity.pdbx_description
1 polymer ?
#
loop_
_entity_poly.entity_id
_entity_poly.type
_entity_poly.pdbx_seq_one_letter_code
_entity_poly.pdbx_strand_id
1 'polypeptide(L)'
;LRTCTLIVTTTPATAPLLSAPDLRRGTHITAVGSDTAEKQELDVAMLAQAHVVVADSLDQCRLRGEIHHALAAGAVTEDRIVELGDVIAGRAPGRTGSDQITVADLTGVAVQDIAIASLVYEALGEG
;
A
#
# COMPACT_ATOMS: atom_id res chain seq x y z
N LEU A 1 16.38 3.15 -7.95
CA LEU A 1 16.04 2.04 -7.03
C LEU A 1 17.15 1.73 -6.04
N ARG A 2 18.36 1.36 -6.47
CA ARG A 2 19.47 0.91 -5.59
C ARG A 2 20.04 1.94 -4.58
N THR A 3 19.49 3.14 -4.50
CA THR A 3 19.83 4.14 -3.47
C THR A 3 18.59 4.78 -2.84
N CYS A 4 17.40 4.30 -3.22
CA CYS A 4 16.13 4.89 -2.81
C CYS A 4 15.63 4.20 -1.54
N THR A 5 15.28 5.01 -0.53
CA THR A 5 14.59 4.55 0.69
C THR A 5 13.10 4.85 0.64
N LEU A 6 12.64 5.63 -0.33
CA LEU A 6 11.24 5.89 -0.64
C LEU A 6 11.00 5.60 -2.11
N ILE A 7 10.01 4.76 -2.39
CA ILE A 7 9.58 4.37 -3.74
C ILE A 7 8.07 4.55 -3.79
N VAL A 8 7.58 5.15 -4.87
CA VAL A 8 6.16 5.30 -5.14
C VAL A 8 5.89 4.71 -6.53
N THR A 9 4.92 3.81 -6.64
CA THR A 9 4.54 3.18 -7.91
C THR A 9 3.10 3.58 -8.26
N THR A 10 2.90 4.02 -9.50
CA THR A 10 1.63 4.61 -9.99
C THR A 10 1.40 4.23 -11.46
N THR A 11 1.58 2.97 -11.80
CA THR A 11 1.60 2.46 -13.18
C THR A 11 0.42 1.54 -13.45
N PRO A 12 -0.03 1.42 -14.71
CA PRO A 12 -1.06 0.45 -15.09
C PRO A 12 -0.46 -0.94 -15.38
N ALA A 13 0.70 -1.27 -14.79
CA ALA A 13 1.39 -2.53 -15.08
C ALA A 13 0.53 -3.74 -14.67
N THR A 14 0.59 -4.81 -15.46
CA THR A 14 -0.06 -6.11 -15.17
C THR A 14 0.97 -7.20 -14.91
N ALA A 15 2.21 -6.80 -14.63
CA ALA A 15 3.32 -7.67 -14.30
C ALA A 15 4.31 -6.89 -13.43
N PRO A 16 4.94 -7.53 -12.43
CA PRO A 16 5.87 -6.87 -11.52
C PRO A 16 6.95 -6.04 -12.23
N LEU A 17 7.06 -4.77 -11.83
CA LEU A 17 8.13 -3.86 -12.25
C LEU A 17 9.29 -3.87 -11.25
N LEU A 18 8.99 -4.16 -9.98
CA LEU A 18 9.95 -4.23 -8.88
C LEU A 18 10.00 -5.63 -8.30
N SER A 19 11.18 -6.01 -7.83
CA SER A 19 11.45 -7.34 -7.28
C SER A 19 12.22 -7.26 -5.96
N ALA A 20 12.26 -8.36 -5.20
CA ALA A 20 12.96 -8.42 -3.91
C ALA A 20 14.43 -7.91 -3.95
N PRO A 21 15.25 -8.18 -4.99
CA PRO A 21 16.59 -7.60 -5.12
C PRO A 21 16.65 -6.06 -5.17
N ASP A 22 15.53 -5.38 -5.43
CA ASP A 22 15.45 -3.91 -5.42
C ASP A 22 15.26 -3.33 -4.01
N LEU A 23 14.85 -4.18 -3.05
CA LEU A 23 14.64 -3.78 -1.65
C LEU A 23 15.95 -3.60 -0.89
N ARG A 24 15.92 -2.66 0.05
CA ARG A 24 16.99 -2.42 1.03
C ARG A 24 16.37 -2.22 2.40
N ARG A 25 17.17 -2.42 3.45
CA ARG A 25 16.77 -2.07 4.81
C ARG A 25 16.37 -0.59 4.84
N GLY A 26 15.23 -0.31 5.46
CA GLY A 26 14.67 1.03 5.56
C GLY A 26 13.81 1.49 4.38
N THR A 27 13.67 0.69 3.32
CA THR A 27 12.81 1.07 2.18
C THR A 27 11.33 1.17 2.60
N HIS A 28 10.68 2.25 2.21
CA HIS A 28 9.22 2.41 2.18
C HIS A 28 8.74 2.40 0.73
N ILE A 29 7.68 1.64 0.46
CA ILE A 29 6.98 1.62 -0.82
C ILE A 29 5.55 2.07 -0.60
N THR A 30 5.09 3.03 -1.40
CA THR A 30 3.68 3.35 -1.58
C THR A 30 3.25 2.86 -2.96
N ALA A 31 2.48 1.78 -3.02
CA ALA A 31 1.93 1.24 -4.25
C ALA A 31 0.51 1.79 -4.44
N VAL A 32 0.26 2.41 -5.59
CA VAL A 32 -1.01 3.09 -5.91
C VAL A 32 -1.58 2.61 -7.26
N GLY A 33 -0.73 2.07 -8.15
CA GLY A 33 -1.14 1.76 -9.52
C GLY A 33 -2.05 0.55 -9.64
N SER A 34 -1.98 -0.39 -8.69
CA SER A 34 -2.76 -1.63 -8.72
C SER A 34 -4.12 -1.47 -8.05
N ASP A 35 -5.11 -0.99 -8.81
CA ASP A 35 -6.50 -0.77 -8.35
C ASP A 35 -7.53 -1.75 -8.97
N THR A 36 -7.04 -2.74 -9.73
CA THR A 36 -7.83 -3.85 -10.29
C THR A 36 -7.17 -5.19 -9.97
N ALA A 37 -7.87 -6.31 -10.24
CA ALA A 37 -7.34 -7.65 -9.96
C ALA A 37 -6.18 -8.04 -10.90
N GLU A 38 -6.11 -7.47 -12.10
CA GLU A 38 -5.12 -7.81 -13.13
C GLU A 38 -3.84 -6.98 -13.01
N LYS A 39 -3.92 -5.78 -12.43
CA LYS A 39 -2.76 -4.91 -12.26
C LYS A 39 -1.85 -5.43 -11.16
N GLN A 40 -0.55 -5.24 -11.34
CA GLN A 40 0.48 -5.61 -10.39
C GLN A 40 1.76 -4.85 -10.70
N GLU A 41 2.32 -4.18 -9.70
CA GLU A 41 3.56 -3.42 -9.79
C GLU A 41 4.71 -4.09 -9.02
N LEU A 42 4.39 -4.82 -7.95
CA LEU A 42 5.37 -5.45 -7.06
C LEU A 42 5.33 -6.96 -7.15
N ASP A 43 6.51 -7.58 -7.18
CA ASP A 43 6.61 -9.02 -7.01
C ASP A 43 6.14 -9.42 -5.59
N VAL A 44 5.38 -10.50 -5.46
CA VAL A 44 4.83 -10.97 -4.18
C VAL A 44 5.90 -11.22 -3.12
N ALA A 45 7.14 -11.54 -3.51
CA ALA A 45 8.26 -11.70 -2.60
C ALA A 45 8.63 -10.38 -1.89
N MET A 46 8.31 -9.22 -2.46
CA MET A 46 8.52 -7.93 -1.81
C MET A 46 7.60 -7.76 -0.61
N LEU A 47 6.32 -8.18 -0.73
CA LEU A 47 5.37 -8.14 0.38
C LEU A 47 5.74 -9.17 1.44
N ALA A 48 6.24 -10.35 1.05
CA ALA A 48 6.75 -11.34 1.98
C ALA A 48 7.92 -10.80 2.84
N GLN A 49 8.82 -10.01 2.24
CA GLN A 49 9.97 -9.38 2.91
C GLN A 49 9.64 -8.11 3.70
N ALA A 50 8.47 -7.52 3.46
CA ALA A 50 8.02 -6.35 4.21
C ALA A 50 7.81 -6.73 5.68
N HIS A 51 8.30 -5.85 6.57
CA HIS A 51 8.09 -5.97 8.00
C HIS A 51 6.71 -5.44 8.40
N VAL A 52 6.19 -4.46 7.65
CA VAL A 52 4.85 -3.91 7.81
C VAL A 52 4.21 -3.83 6.42
N VAL A 53 3.03 -4.43 6.28
CA VAL A 53 2.17 -4.32 5.10
C VAL A 53 0.91 -3.59 5.52
N VAL A 54 0.64 -2.46 4.88
CA VAL A 54 -0.49 -1.59 5.19
C VAL A 54 -1.46 -1.60 4.02
N ALA A 55 -2.73 -1.90 4.28
CA ALA A 55 -3.82 -1.73 3.31
C ALA A 55 -4.54 -0.40 3.59
N ASP A 56 -5.02 0.30 2.57
CA ASP A 56 -5.99 1.38 2.78
C ASP A 56 -7.37 0.86 3.19
N SER A 57 -7.80 -0.26 2.62
CA SER A 57 -8.91 -1.08 3.09
C SER A 57 -8.60 -2.55 2.87
N LEU A 58 -8.58 -3.34 3.95
CA LEU A 58 -8.30 -4.77 3.86
C LEU A 58 -9.32 -5.49 2.98
N ASP A 59 -10.61 -5.15 3.12
CA ASP A 59 -11.69 -5.73 2.32
C ASP A 59 -11.50 -5.51 0.80
N GLN A 60 -10.98 -4.34 0.39
CA GLN A 60 -10.69 -4.06 -1.02
C GLN A 60 -9.38 -4.69 -1.48
N CYS A 61 -8.32 -4.57 -0.69
CA CYS A 61 -7.00 -5.15 -0.97
C CYS A 61 -7.02 -6.70 -1.04
N ARG A 62 -8.04 -7.37 -0.50
CA ARG A 62 -8.25 -8.82 -0.73
C ARG A 62 -8.64 -9.14 -2.19
N LEU A 63 -9.29 -8.21 -2.87
CA LEU A 63 -9.89 -8.41 -4.19
C LEU A 63 -9.04 -7.85 -5.35
N ARG A 64 -8.10 -6.95 -5.04
CA ARG A 64 -7.24 -6.21 -5.99
C ARG A 64 -6.03 -5.63 -5.27
N GLY A 65 -5.09 -5.06 -6.00
CA GLY A 65 -3.89 -4.48 -5.39
C GLY A 65 -2.76 -5.48 -5.20
N GLU A 66 -1.67 -5.00 -4.63
CA GLU A 66 -0.47 -5.82 -4.40
C GLU A 66 -0.76 -6.93 -3.37
N ILE A 67 -1.59 -6.62 -2.37
CA ILE A 67 -1.98 -7.56 -1.32
C ILE A 67 -2.79 -8.73 -1.88
N HIS A 68 -3.67 -8.49 -2.85
CA HIS A 68 -4.46 -9.54 -3.50
C HIS A 68 -3.57 -10.63 -4.08
N HIS A 69 -2.56 -10.22 -4.86
CA HIS A 69 -1.60 -11.14 -5.46
C HIS A 69 -0.77 -11.88 -4.42
N ALA A 70 -0.33 -11.18 -3.36
CA ALA A 70 0.47 -11.79 -2.31
C ALA A 70 -0.33 -12.78 -1.45
N LEU A 71 -1.61 -12.52 -1.17
CA LEU A 71 -2.52 -13.46 -0.51
C LEU A 71 -2.79 -14.68 -1.40
N ALA A 72 -3.09 -14.46 -2.69
CA ALA A 72 -3.34 -15.54 -3.65
C ALA A 72 -2.11 -16.47 -3.81
N ALA A 73 -0.89 -15.91 -3.74
CA ALA A 73 0.35 -16.66 -3.79
C ALA A 73 0.77 -17.28 -2.44
N GLY A 74 0.05 -17.00 -1.34
CA GLY A 74 0.43 -17.43 0.02
C GLY A 74 1.72 -16.78 0.53
N ALA A 75 2.16 -15.67 -0.05
CA ALA A 75 3.38 -14.95 0.31
C ALA A 75 3.20 -14.13 1.61
N VAL A 76 1.97 -13.73 1.91
CA VAL A 76 1.55 -13.12 3.17
C VAL A 76 0.24 -13.77 3.64
N THR A 77 -0.02 -13.68 4.93
CA THR A 77 -1.30 -14.06 5.53
C THR A 77 -2.04 -12.81 5.99
N GLU A 78 -3.35 -12.89 6.09
CA GLU A 78 -4.20 -11.74 6.40
C GLU A 78 -3.89 -11.08 7.75
N ASP A 79 -3.52 -11.87 8.76
CA ASP A 79 -3.12 -11.42 10.09
C ASP A 79 -1.82 -10.60 10.10
N ARG A 80 -1.05 -10.59 9.00
CA ARG A 80 0.15 -9.76 8.83
C ARG A 80 -0.14 -8.38 8.26
N ILE A 81 -1.38 -8.11 7.83
CA ILE A 81 -1.77 -6.87 7.18
C ILE A 81 -2.46 -5.99 8.21
N VAL A 82 -2.07 -4.72 8.26
CA VAL A 82 -2.73 -3.70 9.11
C VAL A 82 -3.43 -2.67 8.25
N GLU A 83 -4.54 -2.12 8.72
CA GLU A 83 -5.23 -1.05 7.99
C GLU A 83 -4.61 0.32 8.29
N LEU A 84 -4.55 1.17 7.26
CA LEU A 84 -4.01 2.52 7.35
C LEU A 84 -4.71 3.34 8.44
N GLY A 85 -6.03 3.17 8.58
CA GLY A 85 -6.80 3.83 9.63
C GLY A 85 -6.38 3.44 11.05
N ASP A 86 -5.99 2.18 11.28
CA ASP A 86 -5.49 1.72 12.57
C ASP A 86 -4.08 2.26 12.87
N VAL A 87 -3.23 2.36 11.84
CA VAL A 87 -1.90 2.97 11.96
C VAL A 87 -2.02 4.45 12.32
N ILE A 88 -2.87 5.20 11.61
CA ILE A 88 -3.11 6.64 11.87
C ILE A 88 -3.69 6.86 13.26
N ALA A 89 -4.61 6.00 13.70
CA ALA A 89 -5.22 6.10 15.03
C ALA A 89 -4.35 5.56 16.17
N GLY A 90 -3.14 5.03 15.89
CA GLY A 90 -2.26 4.44 16.88
C GLY A 90 -2.75 3.11 17.47
N ARG A 91 -3.71 2.45 16.82
CA ARG A 91 -4.23 1.13 17.22
C ARG A 91 -3.37 -0.03 16.72
N ALA A 92 -2.66 0.18 15.60
CA ALA A 92 -1.68 -0.75 15.07
C ALA A 92 -0.33 -0.04 14.86
N PRO A 93 0.81 -0.74 15.05
CA PRO A 93 2.11 -0.14 14.80
C PRO A 93 2.33 0.02 13.28
N GLY A 94 2.74 1.23 12.88
CA GLY A 94 3.38 1.43 11.59
C GLY A 94 4.85 0.99 11.64
N ARG A 95 5.73 1.76 11.01
CA ARG A 95 7.19 1.58 11.15
C ARG A 95 7.65 1.86 12.58
N THR A 96 8.34 0.90 13.19
CA THR A 96 8.92 1.02 14.54
C THR A 96 10.46 1.03 14.55
N GLY A 97 11.10 0.76 13.41
CA GLY A 97 12.56 0.81 13.25
C GLY A 97 13.01 1.38 11.90
N SER A 98 14.18 2.02 11.88
CA SER A 98 14.76 2.63 10.67
C SER A 98 15.07 1.62 9.57
N ASP A 99 15.35 0.37 9.95
CA ASP A 99 15.75 -0.69 9.03
C ASP A 99 14.59 -1.49 8.45
N GLN A 100 13.37 -1.31 8.99
CA GLN A 100 12.21 -2.08 8.53
C GLN A 100 11.89 -1.77 7.07
N ILE A 101 11.39 -2.76 6.34
CA ILE A 101 10.80 -2.54 5.03
C ILE A 101 9.30 -2.39 5.23
N THR A 102 8.69 -1.39 4.62
CA THR A 102 7.25 -1.15 4.74
C THR A 102 6.63 -0.99 3.37
N VAL A 103 5.49 -1.63 3.14
CA VAL A 103 4.70 -1.49 1.91
C VAL A 103 3.31 -0.98 2.31
N ALA A 104 2.86 0.09 1.67
CA ALA A 104 1.48 0.53 1.71
C ALA A 104 0.84 0.27 0.35
N ASP A 105 -0.25 -0.49 0.32
CA ASP A 105 -1.06 -0.81 -0.84
C ASP A 105 -2.32 0.07 -0.79
N LEU A 106 -2.40 1.05 -1.70
CA LEU A 106 -3.44 2.08 -1.73
C LEU A 106 -4.29 1.91 -2.99
N THR A 107 -5.40 1.18 -2.86
CA THR A 107 -6.32 0.85 -3.96
C THR A 107 -7.38 1.92 -4.23
N GLY A 108 -7.54 2.88 -3.31
CA GLY A 108 -8.50 3.98 -3.37
C GLY A 108 -9.80 3.66 -2.65
N VAL A 109 -10.10 4.41 -1.59
CA VAL A 109 -11.33 4.24 -0.79
C VAL A 109 -12.23 5.47 -0.89
N ALA A 110 -13.53 5.25 -1.07
CA ALA A 110 -14.52 6.33 -1.28
C ALA A 110 -14.55 7.39 -0.16
N VAL A 111 -14.15 7.03 1.06
CA VAL A 111 -14.06 7.97 2.19
C VAL A 111 -13.03 9.08 1.93
N GLN A 112 -11.95 8.79 1.20
CA GLN A 112 -10.94 9.79 0.83
C GLN A 112 -11.54 10.80 -0.16
N ASP A 113 -12.28 10.31 -1.17
CA ASP A 113 -12.95 11.17 -2.16
C ASP A 113 -13.99 12.08 -1.49
N ILE A 114 -14.81 11.52 -0.60
CA ILE A 114 -15.85 12.27 0.13
C ILE A 114 -15.19 13.35 1.00
N ALA A 115 -14.13 13.02 1.74
CA ALA A 115 -13.45 13.98 2.60
C ALA A 115 -12.90 15.18 1.81
N ILE A 116 -12.27 14.93 0.66
CA ILE A 116 -11.74 15.98 -0.22
C ILE A 116 -12.89 16.79 -0.84
N ALA A 117 -13.95 16.13 -1.31
CA ALA A 117 -15.11 16.80 -1.91
C ALA A 117 -15.83 17.70 -0.90
N SER A 118 -16.02 17.24 0.34
CA SER A 118 -16.58 18.04 1.43
C SER A 118 -15.73 19.27 1.74
N LEU A 119 -14.41 19.10 1.85
CA LEU A 119 -13.49 20.22 2.08
C LEU A 119 -13.58 21.27 0.97
N VAL A 120 -13.63 20.83 -0.30
CA VAL A 120 -13.78 21.74 -1.45
C VAL A 120 -15.14 22.43 -1.42
N TYR A 121 -16.22 21.70 -1.09
CA TYR A 121 -17.56 22.27 -1.00
C TYR A 121 -17.65 23.34 0.09
N GLU A 122 -17.10 23.08 1.28
CA GLU A 122 -17.05 24.04 2.39
C GLU A 122 -16.25 25.29 2.01
N ALA A 123 -15.08 25.11 1.39
CA ALA A 123 -14.24 26.23 0.95
C ALA A 123 -14.90 27.12 -0.13
N LEU A 124 -15.86 26.59 -0.88
CA LEU A 124 -16.65 27.34 -1.87
C LEU A 124 -17.93 27.95 -1.28
N GLY A 125 -18.44 27.40 -0.17
CA GLY A 125 -19.63 27.86 0.54
C GLY A 125 -19.37 29.01 1.52
N GLU A 126 -18.11 29.25 1.89
CA GLU A 126 -17.69 30.49 2.57
C GLU A 126 -17.57 31.64 1.55
N GLY A 127 -18.71 32.27 1.23
CA GLY A 127 -18.83 33.48 0.42
C GLY A 127 -19.99 34.36 0.85
#